data_AF-A0A1Q5K5W0-F1
#
_entry.id   AF-A0A1Q5K5W0-F1
#
_cell.length_a   1.000
_cell.length_b   1.000
_cell.length_c   1.000
_cell.angle_alpha   90.00
_cell.angle_beta   90.00
_cell.angle_gamma   90.00
#
_symmetry.space_group_name_H-M   'P 1'
#
loop_
_entity.id
_entity.type
_entity.pdbx_description
1 polymer ?
#
loop_
_entity_poly.entity_id
_entity_poly.type
_entity_poly.pdbx_seq_one_letter_code
_entity_poly.pdbx_strand_id
1 'polypeptide(L)'
;METPEGHKFCRRCGVIKPHSEWHRNATASDGLSTSCKACRAQKGRADHLKRSYGLTEAQRDAMVVSQRGLCVICLNAPAVHVDHCHKTGRVRGVLCFNCNSAIGKLGDDPDAVRRAAAYLEGNSWKPILVAPGVYQLPS
;
A
#
# COMPACT_ATOMS: atom_id res chain seq x y z
N MET A 1 3.58 8.80 -39.51
CA MET A 1 4.61 7.99 -38.83
C MET A 1 4.36 6.55 -39.20
N GLU A 2 5.26 5.95 -39.95
CA GLU A 2 5.19 4.52 -40.22
C GLU A 2 5.48 3.76 -38.92
N THR A 3 4.61 2.83 -38.57
CA THR A 3 4.83 1.93 -37.44
C THR A 3 5.54 0.71 -37.99
N PRO A 4 6.76 0.38 -37.52
CA PRO A 4 7.49 -0.79 -38.02
C PRO A 4 6.67 -2.07 -37.82
N GLU A 5 6.96 -3.09 -38.64
CA GLU A 5 6.35 -4.41 -38.45
C GLU A 5 6.61 -4.93 -37.03
N GLY A 6 5.62 -5.60 -36.45
CA GLY A 6 5.68 -6.09 -35.08
C GLY A 6 5.63 -4.99 -34.01
N HIS A 7 5.36 -3.73 -34.38
CA HIS A 7 5.19 -2.62 -33.45
C HIS A 7 3.78 -2.05 -33.49
N LYS A 8 3.37 -1.42 -32.39
CA LYS A 8 2.09 -0.72 -32.26
C LYS A 8 2.29 0.63 -31.59
N PHE A 9 1.44 1.61 -31.92
CA PHE A 9 1.41 2.90 -31.24
C PHE A 9 0.52 2.83 -29.99
N CYS A 10 1.06 3.21 -28.83
CA CYS A 10 0.27 3.29 -27.61
C CYS A 10 -0.55 4.59 -27.57
N ARG A 11 -1.89 4.48 -27.59
CA ARG A 11 -2.79 5.65 -27.57
C ARG A 11 -2.77 6.46 -26.26
N ARG A 12 -2.05 5.99 -25.24
CA ARG A 12 -1.96 6.65 -23.93
C ARG A 12 -0.65 7.41 -23.73
N CYS A 13 0.50 6.80 -24.02
CA CYS A 13 1.79 7.47 -23.87
C CYS A 13 2.37 8.02 -25.17
N GLY A 14 1.77 7.73 -26.32
CA GLY A 14 2.23 8.24 -27.62
C GLY A 14 3.50 7.56 -28.16
N VAL A 15 3.95 6.47 -27.55
CA VAL A 15 5.18 5.77 -27.95
C VAL A 15 4.87 4.54 -28.79
N ILE A 16 5.64 4.35 -29.87
CA ILE A 16 5.66 3.12 -30.67
C ILE A 16 6.55 2.09 -29.95
N LYS A 17 6.04 0.89 -29.69
CA LYS A 17 6.75 -0.20 -28.99
C LYS A 17 6.46 -1.55 -29.68
N PRO A 18 7.26 -2.59 -29.45
CA PRO A 18 7.00 -3.92 -29.99
C PRO A 18 5.73 -4.56 -29.41
N HIS A 19 5.02 -5.38 -30.18
CA HIS A 19 3.77 -6.05 -29.79
C HIS A 19 3.83 -6.80 -28.46
N SER A 20 5.01 -7.27 -28.05
CA SER A 20 5.26 -7.89 -26.73
C SER A 20 4.87 -6.98 -25.55
N GLU A 21 4.85 -5.66 -25.76
CA GLU A 21 4.46 -4.66 -24.76
C GLU A 21 2.94 -4.47 -24.65
N TRP A 22 2.12 -5.29 -25.31
CA TRP A 22 0.66 -5.26 -25.24
C TRP A 22 0.06 -6.51 -24.60
N HIS A 23 -1.06 -6.35 -23.91
CA HIS A 23 -1.92 -7.48 -23.58
C HIS A 23 -2.77 -7.86 -24.81
N ARG A 24 -3.07 -9.15 -24.93
CA ARG A 24 -4.03 -9.67 -25.92
C ARG A 24 -5.42 -9.07 -25.66
N ASN A 25 -6.12 -8.75 -26.75
CA ASN A 25 -7.53 -8.37 -26.73
C ASN A 25 -8.22 -9.00 -27.94
N ALA A 26 -9.01 -10.05 -27.71
CA ALA A 26 -9.66 -10.82 -28.78
C ALA A 26 -10.67 -10.00 -29.60
N THR A 27 -11.18 -8.89 -29.07
CA THR A 27 -12.15 -8.03 -29.75
C THR A 27 -11.52 -6.93 -30.59
N ALA A 28 -10.21 -6.71 -30.47
CA ALA A 28 -9.49 -5.73 -31.29
C ALA A 28 -9.15 -6.32 -32.65
N SER A 29 -9.22 -5.51 -33.71
CA SER A 29 -8.90 -5.93 -35.08
C SER A 29 -7.49 -6.48 -35.25
N ASP A 30 -6.54 -5.99 -34.44
CA ASP A 30 -5.15 -6.46 -34.41
C ASP A 30 -4.84 -7.43 -33.25
N GLY A 31 -5.87 -7.84 -32.49
CA GLY A 31 -5.72 -8.76 -31.36
C GLY A 31 -4.98 -8.18 -30.14
N LEU A 32 -4.68 -6.88 -30.12
CA LEU A 32 -3.90 -6.22 -29.06
C LEU A 32 -4.68 -5.07 -28.41
N SER A 33 -4.44 -4.84 -27.11
CA SER A 33 -5.02 -3.71 -26.39
C SER A 33 -4.72 -2.35 -27.03
N THR A 34 -5.49 -1.31 -26.71
CA THR A 34 -5.27 0.06 -27.21
C THR A 34 -4.11 0.79 -26.51
N SER A 35 -3.67 0.27 -25.36
CA SER A 35 -2.57 0.83 -24.57
C SER A 35 -1.59 -0.26 -24.15
N CYS A 36 -0.32 0.12 -23.98
CA CYS A 36 0.73 -0.80 -23.58
C CYS A 36 0.54 -1.28 -22.12
N LYS A 37 1.18 -2.40 -21.78
CA LYS A 37 1.21 -3.01 -20.44
C LYS A 37 1.58 -2.00 -19.36
N ALA A 38 2.60 -1.18 -19.59
CA ALA A 38 3.05 -0.15 -18.63
C ALA A 38 1.97 0.91 -18.34
N CYS A 39 1.30 1.43 -19.38
CA CYS A 39 0.21 2.39 -19.23
C CYS A 39 -1.00 1.79 -18.51
N ARG A 40 -1.31 0.52 -18.79
CA ARG A 40 -2.38 -0.21 -18.11
C ARG A 40 -2.04 -0.46 -16.63
N ALA A 41 -0.80 -0.80 -16.33
CA ALA A 41 -0.32 -0.96 -14.96
C ALA A 41 -0.38 0.36 -14.17
N GLN A 42 0.05 1.48 -14.76
CA GLN A 42 -0.10 2.81 -14.15
C GLN A 42 -1.57 3.13 -13.84
N LYS A 43 -2.47 2.92 -14.81
CA LYS A 43 -3.91 3.10 -14.59
C LYS A 43 -4.43 2.23 -13.45
N GLY A 44 -4.06 0.95 -13.44
CA GLY A 44 -4.48 0.00 -12.42
C GLY A 44 -4.05 0.43 -11.01
N ARG A 45 -2.82 0.94 -10.86
CA ARG A 45 -2.35 1.48 -9.58
C ARG A 45 -3.13 2.71 -9.14
N ALA A 46 -3.36 3.67 -10.04
CA ALA A 46 -4.14 4.86 -9.75
C ALA A 46 -5.60 4.53 -9.38
N ASP A 47 -6.23 3.61 -10.11
CA ASP A 47 -7.60 3.14 -9.84
C ASP A 47 -7.67 2.42 -8.49
N HIS A 48 -6.68 1.59 -8.16
CA HIS A 48 -6.59 0.93 -6.85
C HIS A 48 -6.43 1.94 -5.71
N LEU A 49 -5.51 2.90 -5.85
CA LEU A 49 -5.28 3.95 -4.86
C LEU A 49 -6.57 4.75 -4.57
N LYS A 50 -7.31 5.10 -5.63
CA LYS A 50 -8.58 5.80 -5.53
C LYS A 50 -9.66 4.95 -4.88
N ARG A 51 -9.82 3.69 -5.27
CA ARG A 51 -10.89 2.81 -4.77
C ARG A 51 -10.65 2.35 -3.34
N SER A 52 -9.41 2.05 -2.98
CA SER A 52 -9.07 1.51 -1.66
C SER A 52 -8.88 2.60 -0.61
N TYR A 53 -8.41 3.78 -1.00
CA TYR A 53 -8.01 4.83 -0.05
C TYR A 53 -8.62 6.21 -0.33
N GLY A 54 -9.37 6.39 -1.42
CA GLY A 54 -9.90 7.69 -1.81
C GLY A 54 -8.83 8.69 -2.25
N LEU A 55 -7.64 8.22 -2.64
CA LEU A 55 -6.48 9.06 -2.93
C LEU A 55 -6.12 9.09 -4.43
N THR A 56 -5.54 10.20 -4.84
CA THR A 56 -4.77 10.34 -6.08
C THR A 56 -3.28 10.06 -5.84
N GLU A 57 -2.53 9.75 -6.90
CA GLU A 57 -1.06 9.56 -6.81
C GLU A 57 -0.38 10.81 -6.23
N ALA A 58 -0.79 12.00 -6.68
CA ALA A 58 -0.25 13.27 -6.18
C ALA A 58 -0.49 13.49 -4.68
N GLN A 59 -1.67 13.13 -4.16
CA GLN A 59 -1.96 13.21 -2.71
C GLN A 59 -1.10 12.22 -1.92
N ARG A 60 -0.91 11.00 -2.44
CA ARG A 60 -0.02 10.01 -1.83
C ARG A 60 1.43 10.52 -1.80
N ASP A 61 1.91 11.10 -2.89
CA ASP A 61 3.27 11.61 -2.98
C ASP A 61 3.50 12.82 -2.09
N ALA A 62 2.51 13.72 -1.98
CA ALA A 62 2.55 14.82 -1.03
C ALA A 62 2.69 14.33 0.43
N MET A 63 2.01 13.24 0.81
CA MET A 63 2.20 12.63 2.13
C MET A 63 3.62 12.06 2.30
N VAL A 64 4.18 11.41 1.28
CA VAL A 64 5.55 10.89 1.38
C VAL A 64 6.57 12.02 1.49
N VAL A 65 6.38 13.11 0.75
CA VAL A 65 7.22 14.30 0.85
C VAL A 65 7.12 14.92 2.25
N SER A 66 5.91 15.05 2.82
CA SER A 66 5.75 15.60 4.17
C SER A 66 6.40 14.73 5.25
N GLN A 67 6.50 13.42 5.01
CA GLN A 67 7.24 12.47 5.83
C GLN A 67 8.74 12.36 5.49
N ARG A 68 9.26 13.24 4.61
CA ARG A 68 10.66 13.24 4.14
C ARG A 68 11.10 11.94 3.47
N GLY A 69 10.18 11.24 2.82
CA GLY A 69 10.43 9.97 2.15
C GLY A 69 10.50 8.75 3.08
N LEU A 70 10.39 8.94 4.40
CA LEU A 70 10.64 7.90 5.40
C LEU A 70 9.37 7.44 6.09
N CYS A 71 9.39 6.19 6.54
CA CYS A 71 8.37 5.62 7.42
C CYS A 71 8.39 6.37 8.75
N VAL A 72 7.27 6.97 9.14
CA VAL A 72 7.17 7.75 10.39
C VAL A 72 7.23 6.91 11.68
N ILE A 73 7.12 5.59 11.57
CA ILE A 73 7.22 4.69 12.73
C ILE A 73 8.68 4.35 13.02
N CYS A 74 9.42 3.82 12.04
CA CYS A 74 10.80 3.37 12.27
C CYS A 74 11.88 4.38 11.87
N LEU A 75 11.53 5.41 11.11
CA LEU A 75 12.43 6.46 10.60
C LEU A 75 13.64 5.96 9.80
N ASN A 76 13.67 4.68 9.42
CA ASN A 76 14.84 4.05 8.80
C ASN A 76 14.58 3.51 7.38
N ALA A 77 13.31 3.30 7.02
CA ALA A 77 12.95 2.68 5.74
C ALA A 77 12.05 3.61 4.90
N PRO A 78 12.08 3.48 3.57
CA PRO A 78 11.21 4.26 2.68
C PRO A 78 9.72 4.07 2.99
N ALA A 79 8.96 5.17 2.92
CA ALA A 79 7.50 5.16 3.00
C ALA A 79 6.90 4.72 1.65
N VAL A 80 6.35 3.51 1.60
CA VAL A 80 5.87 2.89 0.35
C VAL A 80 4.42 2.40 0.40
N HIS A 81 3.87 2.05 1.57
CA HIS A 81 2.52 1.52 1.73
C HIS A 81 1.58 2.52 2.38
N VAL A 82 0.41 2.77 1.79
CA VAL A 82 -0.63 3.61 2.41
C VAL A 82 -1.23 2.87 3.59
N ASP A 83 -1.15 3.47 4.77
CA ASP A 83 -1.76 3.00 6.00
C ASP A 83 -3.09 3.72 6.25
N HIS A 84 -4.10 2.97 6.70
CA HIS A 84 -5.45 3.48 6.91
C HIS A 84 -6.14 2.74 8.06
N CYS A 85 -7.06 3.44 8.72
CA CYS A 85 -7.87 2.84 9.77
C CYS A 85 -8.94 1.92 9.15
N HIS A 86 -8.89 0.62 9.45
CA HIS A 86 -9.86 -0.36 8.94
C HIS A 86 -11.30 -0.15 9.42
N LYS A 87 -11.53 0.68 10.45
CA LYS A 87 -12.88 1.03 10.94
C LYS A 87 -13.50 2.23 10.22
N THR A 88 -12.69 3.22 9.84
CA THR A 88 -13.18 4.50 9.31
C THR A 88 -12.77 4.76 7.86
N GLY A 89 -11.86 3.97 7.32
CA GLY A 89 -11.22 4.21 6.02
C GLY A 89 -10.26 5.40 6.01
N ARG A 90 -10.12 6.13 7.12
CA ARG A 90 -9.25 7.31 7.20
C ARG A 90 -7.79 6.90 7.02
N VAL A 91 -7.14 7.48 6.01
CA VAL A 91 -5.70 7.36 5.80
C VAL A 91 -4.94 8.03 6.95
N ARG A 92 -3.98 7.29 7.52
CA ARG A 92 -3.12 7.76 8.62
C ARG A 92 -1.78 8.30 8.10
N GLY A 93 -1.25 7.69 7.04
CA GLY A 93 0.01 8.08 6.42
C GLY A 93 0.53 7.03 5.46
N VAL A 94 1.84 7.06 5.17
CA VAL A 94 2.52 6.06 4.33
C VAL A 94 3.64 5.41 5.13
N LEU A 95 3.66 4.10 5.24
CA LEU A 95 4.61 3.36 6.06
C LEU A 95 5.53 2.48 5.20
N CYS A 96 6.61 1.96 5.79
CA CYS A 96 7.33 0.85 5.18
C CYS A 96 6.53 -0.46 5.34
N PHE A 97 6.87 -1.47 4.54
CA PHE A 97 6.19 -2.78 4.57
C PHE A 97 6.18 -3.38 5.99
N ASN A 98 7.34 -3.44 6.65
CA ASN A 98 7.47 -4.09 7.95
C ASN A 98 6.63 -3.41 9.04
N CYS A 99 6.66 -2.07 9.14
CA CYS A 99 5.87 -1.36 10.15
C CYS A 99 4.37 -1.46 9.89
N ASN A 100 3.94 -1.35 8.62
CA ASN A 100 2.54 -1.53 8.24
C ASN A 100 2.05 -2.96 8.56
N SER A 101 2.87 -3.97 8.28
CA SER A 101 2.54 -5.34 8.66
C SER A 101 2.54 -5.54 10.17
N ALA A 102 3.47 -4.96 10.91
CA ALA A 102 3.55 -5.09 12.36
C ALA A 102 2.29 -4.57 13.07
N ILE A 103 1.80 -3.38 12.69
CA ILE A 103 0.56 -2.83 13.27
C ILE A 103 -0.65 -3.72 12.92
N GLY A 104 -0.72 -4.24 11.69
CA GLY A 104 -1.78 -5.18 11.30
C GLY A 104 -1.70 -6.52 12.04
N LYS A 105 -0.50 -7.01 12.33
CA LYS A 105 -0.28 -8.24 13.14
C LYS A 105 -0.64 -8.04 14.61
N LEU A 106 -0.60 -6.80 15.10
CA LEU A 106 -1.12 -6.42 16.41
C LEU A 106 -2.61 -6.01 16.37
N GLY A 107 -3.30 -6.28 15.25
CA GLY A 107 -4.74 -6.09 15.12
C GLY A 107 -5.20 -4.65 14.95
N ASP A 108 -4.30 -3.75 14.54
CA ASP A 108 -4.56 -2.30 14.47
C ASP A 108 -5.05 -1.72 15.81
N ASP A 109 -4.69 -2.36 16.92
CA ASP A 109 -5.04 -1.99 18.29
C ASP A 109 -3.91 -1.15 18.93
N PRO A 110 -4.14 0.14 19.22
CA PRO A 110 -3.17 0.97 19.93
C PRO A 110 -2.74 0.38 21.28
N ASP A 111 -3.63 -0.32 21.99
CA ASP A 111 -3.30 -0.92 23.28
C ASP A 111 -2.37 -2.12 23.13
N ALA A 112 -2.55 -2.94 22.08
CA ALA A 112 -1.61 -4.00 21.73
C ALA A 112 -0.21 -3.43 21.39
N VAL A 113 -0.15 -2.32 20.68
CA VAL A 113 1.12 -1.65 20.36
C VAL A 113 1.80 -1.10 21.63
N ARG A 114 1.04 -0.49 22.55
CA ARG A 114 1.58 -0.04 23.85
C ARG A 114 2.10 -1.21 24.69
N ARG A 115 1.38 -2.32 24.73
CA ARG A 115 1.84 -3.55 25.42
C ARG A 115 3.12 -4.10 24.80
N ALA A 116 3.25 -4.06 23.46
CA ALA A 116 4.48 -4.47 22.78
C ALA A 116 5.67 -3.58 23.16
N ALA A 117 5.48 -2.26 23.23
CA ALA A 117 6.50 -1.33 23.70
C ALA A 117 6.90 -1.61 25.16
N ALA A 118 5.92 -1.74 26.06
CA ALA A 118 6.15 -2.06 27.47
C ALA A 118 6.94 -3.38 27.63
N TYR A 119 6.61 -4.41 26.84
CA TYR A 119 7.33 -5.68 26.86
C TYR A 119 8.82 -5.52 26.50
N LEU A 120 9.14 -4.70 25.49
CA LEU A 120 10.53 -4.40 25.11
C LEU A 120 11.30 -3.66 26.21
N GLU A 121 10.60 -2.84 27.00
CA GLU A 121 11.16 -2.12 28.15
C GLU A 121 11.31 -3.02 29.40
N GLY A 122 10.98 -4.31 29.29
CA GLY A 122 11.02 -5.26 30.41
C GLY A 122 9.77 -5.23 31.31
N ASN A 123 8.77 -4.41 30.97
CA ASN A 123 7.48 -4.38 31.64
C ASN A 123 6.57 -5.44 31.03
N SER A 124 6.82 -6.70 31.38
CA SER A 124 5.96 -7.81 30.98
C SER A 124 4.61 -7.72 31.68
N TRP A 125 3.55 -7.99 30.92
CA TRP A 125 2.21 -8.13 31.45
C TRP A 125 2.20 -9.16 32.58
N LYS A 126 1.63 -8.78 33.73
CA LYS A 126 1.34 -9.70 34.83
C LYS A 126 -0.17 -9.75 35.04
N PRO A 127 -0.80 -10.92 34.93
CA PRO A 127 -2.21 -11.04 35.27
C PRO A 127 -2.42 -10.74 36.76
N ILE A 128 -3.52 -10.05 37.08
CA ILE A 128 -3.94 -9.86 38.47
C ILE A 128 -4.73 -11.10 38.90
N LEU A 129 -4.23 -11.83 39.91
CA LEU A 129 -4.98 -12.93 40.51
C LEU A 129 -6.09 -12.33 41.39
N VAL A 130 -7.34 -12.52 41.00
CA VAL A 130 -8.51 -12.01 41.75
C VAL A 130 -9.16 -13.10 42.61
N ALA A 131 -8.98 -14.37 42.25
CA ALA A 131 -9.36 -15.54 43.03
C ALA A 131 -8.50 -16.74 42.58
N PRO A 132 -8.45 -17.87 43.32
CA PRO A 132 -7.70 -19.06 42.91
C PRO A 132 -8.11 -19.52 41.49
N GLY A 133 -7.15 -19.48 40.56
CA GLY A 133 -7.38 -19.84 39.15
C GLY A 133 -8.10 -18.77 38.30
N VAL A 134 -8.46 -17.62 38.87
CA VAL A 134 -9.14 -16.53 38.15
C VAL A 134 -8.19 -15.35 38.02
N TYR A 135 -7.88 -15.01 36.76
CA TYR A 135 -7.01 -13.91 36.40
C TYR A 135 -7.81 -12.82 35.68
N GLN A 136 -7.57 -11.57 36.05
CA GLN A 136 -8.11 -10.41 35.36
C GLN A 136 -7.07 -9.83 34.39
N LEU A 137 -7.51 -9.55 33.16
CA LEU A 137 -6.74 -8.75 32.21
C LEU A 137 -6.76 -7.28 32.67
N PRO A 138 -5.63 -6.55 32.64
CA PRO A 138 -5.64 -5.13 32.92
C PRO A 138 -6.47 -4.40 31.85
N SER A 139 -7.20 -3.39 32.30
CA SER A 139 -7.92 -2.41 31.47
C SER A 139 -6.99 -1.63 30.56
#